data_AF-A0A183H9V4-F1
#
_entry.id   AF-A0A183H9V4-F1
#
_cell.length_a   1.000
_cell.length_b   1.000
_cell.length_c   1.000
_cell.angle_alpha   90.00
_cell.angle_beta   90.00
_cell.angle_gamma   90.00
#
_symmetry.space_group_name_H-M   'P 1'
#
loop_
_entity.id
_entity.type
_entity.pdbx_description
1 polymer ?
#
loop_
_entity_poly.entity_id
_entity_poly.type
_entity_poly.pdbx_seq_one_letter_code
_entity_poly.pdbx_strand_id
1 'polypeptide(L)'
;MESYKGPKIPLAQMSSYSPLFSPSKLRGISSETVDDDSASVVGLYKQVKSNPMTANHLEILEYASSHLTKFFANHNLLASKANLQKLKLDDLIFESMVPIFSMCSTHFFNAFLPHDGFLSSAINVIAEPTITPSCPMKPDLSDGNIWNPPTLIEIKAQRDEEQRILRGSPRNPNNQKYRFLIIPRYNLLTFKSFAANYQHIDISEEYEQKVCFILLQLVCALKFLQLNGIEAISNDLSEFILLCRYTRTNHNIGNVNHLPRILLLQESLRTTNRKTIIGLCDYGLKILSTILNLNNHSLTNFTSSIKECAKALQQDKSSSLTEAKNALEFGMFASHDASSFSNEEDIQAWIDSKRADYVNYLFREVTGGSCLLNEVYERLHLQFLLSVTPQTLLKVLQNIQSSQILNKTSFYA
;
A
#
# COMPACT_ATOMS: atom_id res chain seq x y z
N MET A 1 -14.85 -48.53 -40.40
CA MET A 1 -16.18 -48.03 -40.82
C MET A 1 -16.81 -47.36 -39.60
N GLU A 2 -17.32 -46.14 -39.81
CA GLU A 2 -18.14 -45.31 -38.89
C GLU A 2 -17.42 -44.85 -37.60
N SER A 3 -16.82 -43.66 -37.46
CA SER A 3 -17.15 -42.26 -37.79
C SER A 3 -18.33 -41.67 -36.99
N TYR A 4 -18.05 -41.28 -35.74
CA TYR A 4 -18.94 -40.44 -34.92
C TYR A 4 -18.63 -38.95 -35.15
N LYS A 5 -19.63 -38.23 -35.66
CA LYS A 5 -19.62 -36.78 -35.91
C LYS A 5 -19.98 -36.01 -34.64
N GLY A 6 -19.11 -35.08 -34.23
CA GLY A 6 -19.44 -34.04 -33.24
C GLY A 6 -20.35 -32.95 -33.82
N PRO A 7 -21.10 -32.20 -32.99
CA PRO A 7 -22.01 -31.16 -33.44
C PRO A 7 -21.26 -29.91 -33.91
N LYS A 8 -21.62 -29.42 -35.09
CA LYS A 8 -21.16 -28.15 -35.69
C LYS A 8 -22.03 -27.00 -35.16
N ILE A 9 -21.39 -26.00 -34.56
CA ILE A 9 -22.01 -24.71 -34.23
C ILE A 9 -21.92 -23.80 -35.46
N PRO A 10 -23.02 -23.16 -35.93
CA PRO A 10 -22.97 -22.24 -37.06
C PRO A 10 -22.46 -20.86 -36.62
N LEU A 11 -21.53 -20.32 -37.41
CA LEU A 11 -21.16 -18.91 -37.41
C LEU A 11 -22.34 -18.12 -38.02
N ALA A 12 -23.03 -17.30 -37.20
CA ALA A 12 -24.01 -16.35 -37.67
C ALA A 12 -23.56 -14.93 -37.28
N GLN A 13 -23.46 -14.09 -38.31
CA GLN A 13 -23.13 -12.67 -38.25
C GLN A 13 -24.20 -11.89 -37.46
N MET A 14 -23.77 -11.00 -36.55
CA MET A 14 -24.63 -9.93 -36.04
C MET A 14 -23.88 -8.59 -36.01
N SER A 15 -24.20 -7.78 -37.03
CA SER A 15 -24.40 -6.33 -37.04
C SER A 15 -23.71 -5.46 -35.98
N SER A 16 -22.73 -4.70 -36.46
CA SER A 16 -22.27 -3.43 -35.89
C SER A 16 -23.32 -2.33 -36.08
N TYR A 17 -23.83 -1.77 -34.98
CA TYR A 17 -24.56 -0.50 -34.99
C TYR A 17 -23.73 0.55 -34.24
N SER A 18 -23.17 1.49 -35.00
CA SER A 18 -22.66 2.77 -34.51
C SER A 18 -23.72 3.84 -34.79
N PRO A 19 -24.03 4.78 -33.87
CA PRO A 19 -24.81 5.95 -34.23
C PRO A 19 -23.92 6.98 -34.95
N LEU A 20 -24.30 7.31 -36.18
CA LEU A 20 -23.85 8.45 -36.96
C LEU A 20 -24.29 9.76 -36.29
N PHE A 21 -23.37 10.69 -36.07
CA PHE A 21 -23.69 12.13 -36.05
C PHE A 21 -22.96 12.81 -37.19
N SER A 22 -23.73 13.51 -38.03
CA SER A 22 -23.31 14.14 -39.29
C SER A 22 -22.54 15.47 -39.09
N PRO A 23 -21.72 15.89 -40.07
CA PRO A 23 -20.86 17.06 -39.96
C PRO A 23 -21.57 18.35 -40.39
N SER A 24 -21.53 19.39 -39.57
CA SER A 24 -21.98 20.73 -39.95
C SER A 24 -20.82 21.59 -40.49
N LYS A 25 -20.84 21.75 -41.81
CA LYS A 25 -20.29 22.81 -42.67
C LYS A 25 -19.38 23.89 -42.05
N LEU A 26 -18.14 23.89 -42.53
CA LEU A 26 -17.26 25.07 -42.61
C LEU A 26 -17.89 26.17 -43.47
N ARG A 27 -17.84 27.42 -42.98
CA ARG A 27 -17.94 28.64 -43.77
C ARG A 27 -16.74 29.51 -43.40
N GLY A 28 -15.78 29.62 -44.33
CA GLY A 28 -14.60 30.45 -44.16
C GLY A 28 -14.91 31.92 -44.41
N ILE A 29 -14.21 32.80 -43.68
CA ILE A 29 -13.81 34.14 -44.12
C ILE A 29 -12.40 34.37 -43.57
N SER A 30 -11.48 34.73 -44.47
CA SER A 30 -10.10 35.10 -44.19
C SER A 30 -9.97 36.54 -43.69
N SER A 31 -8.98 36.82 -42.85
CA SER A 31 -8.06 37.93 -43.07
C SER A 31 -6.80 37.75 -42.22
N GLU A 32 -5.67 37.99 -42.87
CA GLU A 32 -4.30 37.93 -42.39
C GLU A 32 -4.03 38.88 -41.21
N THR A 33 -3.16 38.48 -40.28
CA THR A 33 -1.96 39.22 -39.87
C THR A 33 -1.11 38.37 -38.94
N VAL A 34 0.18 38.67 -38.96
CA VAL A 34 1.32 37.91 -38.48
C VAL A 34 1.66 38.38 -37.05
N ASP A 35 1.92 37.44 -36.14
CA ASP A 35 3.08 37.42 -35.23
C ASP A 35 2.81 36.76 -33.86
N ASP A 36 3.66 35.77 -33.57
CA ASP A 36 4.23 35.36 -32.28
C ASP A 36 3.30 35.06 -31.09
N ASP A 37 2.70 33.87 -31.08
CA ASP A 37 2.14 33.26 -29.86
C ASP A 37 2.88 31.96 -29.52
N SER A 38 4.15 32.12 -29.16
CA SER A 38 4.90 31.14 -28.36
C SER A 38 4.80 31.46 -26.85
N ALA A 39 3.69 32.08 -26.42
CA ALA A 39 3.34 32.23 -25.02
C ALA A 39 2.96 30.86 -24.44
N SER A 40 3.96 30.15 -23.92
CA SER A 40 3.79 28.87 -23.25
C SER A 40 2.64 28.95 -22.22
N VAL A 41 1.78 27.93 -22.22
CA VAL A 41 0.72 27.70 -21.22
C VAL A 41 1.26 27.71 -19.77
N VAL A 42 2.57 27.56 -19.60
CA VAL A 42 3.33 27.70 -18.35
C VAL A 42 3.32 29.14 -17.81
N GLY A 43 3.21 30.16 -18.66
CA GLY A 43 3.24 31.57 -18.29
C GLY A 43 2.00 32.06 -17.54
N LEU A 44 0.83 31.46 -17.76
CA LEU A 44 -0.43 31.87 -17.11
C LEU A 44 -0.52 31.47 -15.64
N TYR A 45 0.31 30.53 -15.19
CA TYR A 45 0.41 30.14 -13.77
C TYR A 45 1.37 31.01 -12.96
N LYS A 46 2.18 31.87 -13.61
CA LYS A 46 3.26 32.63 -12.94
C LYS A 46 2.80 33.85 -12.13
N GLN A 47 1.51 34.17 -12.09
CA GLN A 47 1.08 35.48 -11.59
C GLN A 47 -0.18 35.46 -10.70
N VAL A 48 -0.27 34.56 -9.72
CA VAL A 48 -1.23 34.74 -8.62
C VAL A 48 -0.65 34.23 -7.30
N LYS A 49 -0.17 35.15 -6.46
CA LYS A 49 -0.02 34.90 -5.02
C LYS A 49 -1.41 34.52 -4.49
N SER A 50 -1.54 33.28 -4.02
CA SER A 50 -2.77 32.57 -3.63
C SER A 50 -3.80 32.37 -4.75
N ASN A 51 -3.57 31.38 -5.62
CA ASN A 51 -4.58 30.91 -6.56
C ASN A 51 -5.74 30.24 -5.78
N PRO A 52 -6.98 30.75 -5.84
CA PRO A 52 -8.13 30.14 -5.14
C PRO A 52 -8.38 28.70 -5.61
N MET A 53 -7.96 28.34 -6.82
CA MET A 53 -8.04 26.95 -7.29
C MET A 53 -7.13 26.00 -6.51
N THR A 54 -5.94 26.44 -6.09
CA THR A 54 -5.04 25.62 -5.26
C THR A 54 -5.64 25.35 -3.89
N ALA A 55 -6.30 26.35 -3.29
CA ALA A 55 -7.01 26.18 -2.02
C ALA A 55 -8.21 25.23 -2.16
N ASN A 56 -9.00 25.37 -3.23
CA ASN A 56 -10.13 24.48 -3.50
C ASN A 56 -9.68 23.03 -3.74
N HIS A 57 -8.59 22.81 -4.49
CA HIS A 57 -8.05 21.46 -4.68
C HIS A 57 -7.62 20.87 -3.34
N LEU A 58 -6.93 21.64 -2.49
CA LEU A 58 -6.52 21.17 -1.17
C LEU A 58 -7.74 20.77 -0.31
N GLU A 59 -8.78 21.60 -0.27
CA GLU A 59 -10.02 21.30 0.46
C GLU A 59 -10.72 20.01 -0.04
N ILE A 60 -10.79 19.81 -1.35
CA ILE A 60 -11.34 18.59 -1.94
C ILE A 60 -10.50 17.36 -1.56
N LEU A 61 -9.17 17.50 -1.58
CA LEU A 61 -8.25 16.43 -1.19
C LEU A 61 -8.36 16.11 0.31
N GLU A 62 -8.52 17.11 1.17
CA GLU A 62 -8.77 16.92 2.61
C GLU A 62 -10.10 16.21 2.86
N TYR A 63 -11.14 16.62 2.15
CA TYR A 63 -12.44 15.95 2.17
C TYR A 63 -12.29 14.48 1.73
N ALA A 64 -11.61 14.22 0.61
CA ALA A 64 -11.35 12.87 0.12
C ALA A 64 -10.59 12.04 1.17
N SER A 65 -9.57 12.59 1.82
CA SER A 65 -8.75 11.92 2.83
C SER A 65 -9.60 11.39 3.99
N SER A 66 -10.61 12.15 4.38
CA SER A 66 -11.54 11.78 5.46
C SER A 66 -12.59 10.72 5.05
N HIS A 67 -12.79 10.51 3.75
CA HIS A 67 -13.86 9.66 3.22
C HIS A 67 -13.36 8.42 2.45
N LEU A 68 -12.11 8.41 1.99
CA LEU A 68 -11.50 7.32 1.23
C LEU A 68 -11.54 5.97 1.97
N THR A 69 -11.32 5.97 3.30
CA THR A 69 -11.44 4.74 4.10
C THR A 69 -12.84 4.13 4.02
N LYS A 70 -13.90 4.96 4.08
CA LYS A 70 -15.27 4.49 3.96
C LYS A 70 -15.58 4.01 2.55
N PHE A 71 -15.08 4.73 1.54
CA PHE A 71 -15.19 4.35 0.13
C PHE A 71 -14.61 2.95 -0.11
N PHE A 72 -13.36 2.70 0.28
CA PHE A 72 -12.72 1.40 0.13
C PHE A 72 -13.37 0.30 0.98
N ALA A 73 -13.79 0.60 2.21
CA ALA A 73 -14.50 -0.37 3.03
C ALA A 73 -15.80 -0.85 2.38
N ASN A 74 -16.54 0.04 1.72
CA ASN A 74 -17.79 -0.31 1.03
C ASN A 74 -17.53 -1.13 -0.24
N HIS A 75 -16.47 -0.82 -0.99
CA HIS A 75 -16.14 -1.55 -2.22
C HIS A 75 -15.49 -2.91 -1.99
N ASN A 76 -14.83 -3.13 -0.84
CA ASN A 76 -14.24 -4.43 -0.49
C ASN A 76 -15.27 -5.44 0.06
N LEU A 77 -16.52 -5.04 0.28
CA LEU A 77 -17.58 -5.93 0.74
C LEU A 77 -18.12 -6.77 -0.44
N LEU A 78 -17.67 -8.03 -0.51
CA LEU A 78 -18.15 -9.02 -1.47
C LEU A 78 -19.60 -9.48 -1.21
N ALA A 79 -20.14 -9.22 -0.02
CA ALA A 79 -21.48 -9.57 0.42
C ALA A 79 -22.08 -8.46 1.30
N SER A 80 -23.41 -8.43 1.45
CA SER A 80 -24.06 -7.43 2.29
C SER A 80 -23.56 -7.53 3.74
N LYS A 81 -23.23 -6.38 4.35
CA LYS A 81 -22.73 -6.30 5.74
C LYS A 81 -23.67 -7.01 6.73
N ALA A 82 -24.97 -6.98 6.46
CA ALA A 82 -25.99 -7.64 7.27
C ALA A 82 -25.93 -9.18 7.21
N ASN A 83 -25.53 -9.75 6.08
CA ASN A 83 -25.33 -11.19 5.95
C ASN A 83 -24.02 -11.62 6.61
N LEU A 84 -22.95 -10.85 6.42
CA LEU A 84 -21.67 -11.12 7.07
C LEU A 84 -21.83 -11.15 8.59
N GLN A 85 -22.53 -10.17 9.19
CA GLN A 85 -22.73 -10.08 10.65
C GLN A 85 -23.43 -11.28 11.30
N LYS A 86 -24.10 -12.13 10.53
CA LYS A 86 -24.76 -13.35 11.04
C LYS A 86 -23.87 -14.58 10.99
N LEU A 87 -22.71 -14.51 10.33
CA LEU A 87 -21.78 -15.62 10.18
C LEU A 87 -21.20 -16.03 11.54
N LYS A 88 -21.21 -17.33 11.78
CA LYS A 88 -20.45 -17.99 12.82
C LYS A 88 -19.17 -18.59 12.25
N LEU A 89 -18.26 -18.94 13.15
CA LEU A 89 -16.98 -19.52 12.75
C LEU A 89 -17.18 -20.88 12.05
N ASP A 90 -18.18 -21.64 12.48
CA ASP A 90 -18.56 -22.94 11.90
C ASP A 90 -19.19 -22.85 10.51
N ASP A 91 -19.68 -21.65 10.12
CA ASP A 91 -20.20 -21.44 8.77
C ASP A 91 -19.05 -21.32 7.75
N LEU A 92 -17.81 -21.09 8.20
CA LEU A 92 -16.65 -20.95 7.34
C LEU A 92 -16.09 -22.30 6.91
N ILE A 93 -15.73 -22.40 5.63
CA ILE A 93 -15.11 -23.61 5.09
C ILE A 93 -13.60 -23.39 5.03
N PHE A 94 -12.88 -23.90 6.04
CA PHE A 94 -11.43 -23.84 6.11
C PHE A 94 -10.79 -24.78 5.09
N GLU A 95 -9.79 -24.29 4.35
CA GLU A 95 -8.97 -25.12 3.45
C GLU A 95 -8.16 -26.16 4.24
N SER A 96 -7.73 -25.77 5.43
CA SER A 96 -6.98 -26.60 6.36
C SER A 96 -7.21 -26.11 7.79
N MET A 97 -7.26 -27.04 8.74
CA MET A 97 -7.28 -26.73 10.18
C MET A 97 -5.88 -26.46 10.73
N VAL A 98 -4.85 -26.57 9.89
CA VAL A 98 -3.49 -26.12 10.20
C VAL A 98 -3.33 -24.68 9.70
N PRO A 99 -2.87 -23.74 10.54
CA PRO A 99 -2.66 -22.37 10.10
C PRO A 99 -1.60 -22.31 9.01
N ILE A 100 -1.85 -21.53 7.98
CA ILE A 100 -0.91 -21.32 6.86
C ILE A 100 0.27 -20.45 7.26
N PHE A 101 0.08 -19.62 8.27
CA PHE A 101 1.11 -18.77 8.84
C PHE A 101 0.81 -18.57 10.32
N SER A 102 1.84 -18.57 11.16
CA SER A 102 1.71 -18.32 12.58
C SER A 102 2.88 -17.48 13.05
N MET A 103 2.58 -16.40 13.75
CA MET A 103 3.60 -15.50 14.30
C MET A 103 3.16 -15.07 15.68
N CYS A 104 4.06 -15.21 16.66
CA CYS A 104 3.71 -15.08 18.08
C CYS A 104 2.55 -16.03 18.45
N SER A 105 1.41 -15.51 18.90
CA SER A 105 0.20 -16.29 19.16
C SER A 105 -0.92 -15.99 18.16
N THR A 106 -0.63 -15.21 17.11
CA THR A 106 -1.56 -14.95 16.01
C THR A 106 -1.44 -16.02 14.94
N HIS A 107 -2.58 -16.55 14.52
CA HIS A 107 -2.69 -17.62 13.53
C HIS A 107 -3.50 -17.18 12.33
N PHE A 108 -3.02 -17.49 11.12
CA PHE A 108 -3.68 -17.17 9.86
C PHE A 108 -4.14 -18.45 9.19
N PHE A 109 -5.40 -18.45 8.78
CA PHE A 109 -6.02 -19.57 8.08
C PHE A 109 -6.55 -19.11 6.73
N ASN A 110 -6.62 -20.08 5.82
CA ASN A 110 -7.28 -19.96 4.55
C ASN A 110 -8.68 -20.54 4.67
N ALA A 111 -9.70 -19.79 4.25
CA ALA A 111 -11.08 -20.25 4.26
C ALA A 111 -11.88 -19.68 3.09
N PHE A 112 -13.12 -20.13 2.97
CA PHE A 112 -14.10 -19.64 2.02
C PHE A 112 -15.40 -19.24 2.72
N LEU A 113 -16.03 -18.18 2.22
CA LEU A 113 -17.39 -17.82 2.60
C LEU A 113 -18.40 -18.70 1.85
N PRO A 114 -19.38 -19.30 2.55
CA PRO A 114 -20.47 -20.02 1.91
C PRO A 114 -21.42 -19.03 1.21
N HIS A 115 -21.90 -19.37 0.01
CA HIS A 115 -23.03 -18.68 -0.62
C HIS A 115 -23.87 -19.69 -1.39
N ASP A 116 -25.14 -19.84 -1.02
CA ASP A 116 -26.13 -20.67 -1.73
C ASP A 116 -25.62 -22.06 -2.16
N GLY A 117 -24.86 -22.74 -1.30
CA GLY A 117 -24.35 -24.09 -1.57
C GLY A 117 -23.04 -24.16 -2.38
N PHE A 118 -22.43 -23.04 -2.74
CA PHE A 118 -21.13 -22.96 -3.40
C PHE A 118 -20.10 -22.13 -2.60
N LEU A 119 -18.81 -22.40 -2.82
CA LEU A 119 -17.73 -21.56 -2.29
C LEU A 119 -17.70 -20.24 -3.07
N SER A 120 -18.03 -19.12 -2.42
CA SER A 120 -18.24 -17.86 -3.14
C SER A 120 -17.02 -16.96 -3.17
N SER A 121 -16.28 -16.90 -2.07
CA SER A 121 -15.21 -15.92 -1.90
C SER A 121 -14.11 -16.48 -1.02
N ALA A 122 -12.89 -16.48 -1.53
CA ALA A 122 -11.70 -16.83 -0.75
C ALA A 122 -11.41 -15.71 0.26
N ILE A 123 -11.10 -16.09 1.49
CA ILE A 123 -10.79 -15.18 2.59
C ILE A 123 -9.57 -15.68 3.38
N ASN A 124 -9.00 -14.80 4.18
CA ASN A 124 -8.18 -15.21 5.31
C ASN A 124 -8.93 -14.97 6.62
N VAL A 125 -8.72 -15.88 7.57
CA VAL A 125 -9.20 -15.77 8.94
C VAL A 125 -7.99 -15.58 9.84
N ILE A 126 -7.93 -14.46 10.54
CA ILE A 126 -6.90 -14.16 11.54
C ILE A 126 -7.47 -14.51 12.91
N ALA A 127 -6.87 -15.47 13.60
CA ALA A 127 -7.13 -15.73 15.01
C ALA A 127 -6.08 -15.00 15.85
N GLU A 128 -6.49 -13.92 16.52
CA GLU A 128 -5.63 -13.12 17.39
C GLU A 128 -6.03 -13.29 18.86
N PRO A 129 -5.09 -13.37 19.80
CA PRO A 129 -5.44 -13.46 21.22
C PRO A 129 -6.16 -12.19 21.69
N THR A 130 -7.29 -12.35 22.39
CA THR A 130 -7.96 -11.23 23.05
C THR A 130 -7.13 -10.78 24.24
N ILE A 131 -6.80 -9.49 24.26
CA ILE A 131 -5.94 -8.90 25.29
C ILE A 131 -6.78 -8.60 26.54
N THR A 132 -6.26 -8.94 27.72
CA THR A 132 -6.83 -8.51 29.00
C THR A 132 -6.51 -7.02 29.26
N PRO A 133 -7.43 -6.23 29.83
CA PRO A 133 -7.31 -4.77 29.99
C PRO A 133 -6.18 -4.29 30.92
N SER A 134 -5.33 -5.18 31.45
CA SER A 134 -4.22 -4.84 32.34
C SER A 134 -2.94 -4.39 31.62
N CYS A 135 -2.95 -4.27 30.29
CA CYS A 135 -1.79 -3.78 29.54
C CYS A 135 -1.82 -2.25 29.44
N PRO A 136 -0.76 -1.53 29.88
CA PRO A 136 -0.76 -0.06 29.99
C PRO A 136 -0.67 0.70 28.66
N MET A 137 -0.69 0.02 27.51
CA MET A 137 -0.77 0.70 26.22
C MET A 137 -2.20 1.18 25.94
N LYS A 138 -2.32 2.46 25.56
CA LYS A 138 -3.54 3.17 25.09
C LYS A 138 -4.26 2.42 23.95
N PRO A 139 -5.56 2.73 23.68
CA PRO A 139 -6.51 1.83 23.02
C PRO A 139 -6.06 1.35 21.64
N ASP A 140 -6.65 0.24 21.21
CA ASP A 140 -6.37 -0.55 20.01
C ASP A 140 -5.73 0.29 18.87
N LEU A 141 -4.44 0.05 18.59
CA LEU A 141 -3.69 0.69 17.48
C LEU A 141 -4.26 0.28 16.09
N SER A 142 -5.40 -0.41 16.07
CA SER A 142 -6.09 -0.96 14.91
C SER A 142 -6.97 0.07 14.21
N ASP A 143 -7.48 1.07 14.94
CA ASP A 143 -8.43 2.04 14.40
C ASP A 143 -7.75 3.06 13.49
N GLY A 144 -8.15 3.08 12.22
CA GLY A 144 -7.83 4.12 11.25
C GLY A 144 -6.45 4.06 10.61
N ASN A 145 -5.60 3.09 10.97
CA ASN A 145 -4.27 2.99 10.39
C ASN A 145 -4.33 2.56 8.90
N ILE A 146 -3.38 3.04 8.08
CA ILE A 146 -3.37 2.79 6.63
C ILE A 146 -2.95 1.35 6.32
N TRP A 147 -2.11 0.78 7.19
CA TRP A 147 -1.40 -0.46 6.93
C TRP A 147 -2.29 -1.70 7.14
N ASN A 148 -3.13 -1.75 8.17
CA ASN A 148 -3.96 -2.94 8.39
C ASN A 148 -4.97 -3.14 7.26
N PRO A 149 -5.19 -4.40 6.81
CA PRO A 149 -6.20 -4.71 5.81
C PRO A 149 -7.60 -4.40 6.35
N PRO A 150 -8.57 -4.09 5.47
CA PRO A 150 -9.95 -3.91 5.88
C PRO A 150 -10.46 -5.21 6.51
N THR A 151 -10.93 -5.10 7.75
CA THR A 151 -11.64 -6.20 8.42
C THR A 151 -13.07 -6.23 7.88
N LEU A 152 -13.41 -7.32 7.19
CA LEU A 152 -14.74 -7.55 6.64
C LEU A 152 -15.74 -7.80 7.78
N ILE A 153 -15.34 -8.61 8.75
CA ILE A 153 -16.10 -8.92 9.95
C ILE A 153 -15.20 -9.45 11.07
N GLU A 154 -15.53 -9.10 12.31
CA GLU A 154 -15.06 -9.79 13.51
C GLU A 154 -16.10 -10.80 13.98
N ILE A 155 -15.71 -12.06 14.12
CA ILE A 155 -16.55 -13.15 14.64
C ILE A 155 -16.14 -13.44 16.09
N LYS A 156 -17.14 -13.42 16.97
CA LYS A 156 -17.02 -13.90 18.35
C LYS A 156 -17.35 -15.38 18.39
N ALA A 157 -16.32 -16.21 18.48
CA ALA A 157 -16.46 -17.65 18.48
C ALA A 157 -16.92 -18.18 19.85
N GLN A 158 -17.61 -19.31 19.85
CA GLN A 158 -17.88 -20.05 21.07
C GLN A 158 -16.63 -20.82 21.51
N ARG A 159 -16.48 -21.07 22.82
CA ARG A 159 -15.28 -21.73 23.38
C ARG A 159 -14.97 -23.08 22.71
N ASP A 160 -15.99 -23.84 22.33
CA ASP A 160 -15.84 -25.14 21.69
C ASP A 160 -15.36 -25.02 20.22
N GLU A 161 -15.79 -23.98 19.52
CA GLU A 161 -15.35 -23.64 18.15
C GLU A 161 -13.87 -23.21 18.16
N GLU A 162 -13.51 -22.32 19.10
CA GLU A 162 -12.13 -21.86 19.31
C GLU A 162 -11.18 -23.02 19.53
N GLN A 163 -11.53 -23.92 20.46
CA GLN A 163 -10.73 -25.10 20.76
C GLN A 163 -10.59 -26.01 19.55
N ARG A 164 -11.64 -26.18 18.74
CA ARG A 164 -11.59 -27.07 17.58
C ARG A 164 -10.56 -26.60 16.55
N ILE A 165 -10.55 -25.31 16.25
CA ILE A 165 -9.64 -24.71 15.25
C ILE A 165 -8.23 -24.57 15.80
N LEU A 166 -8.08 -24.24 17.09
CA LEU A 166 -6.77 -24.00 17.71
C LEU A 166 -6.12 -25.26 18.32
N ARG A 167 -6.81 -26.41 18.32
CA ARG A 167 -6.32 -27.70 18.86
C ARG A 167 -4.98 -28.16 18.27
N GLY A 168 -4.66 -27.75 17.05
CA GLY A 168 -3.40 -28.06 16.37
C GLY A 168 -2.25 -27.08 16.63
N SER A 169 -2.48 -25.99 17.38
CA SER A 169 -1.48 -24.94 17.56
C SER A 169 -0.58 -25.21 18.77
N PRO A 170 0.77 -25.30 18.60
CA PRO A 170 1.70 -25.72 19.65
C PRO A 170 1.91 -24.69 20.78
N ARG A 171 1.23 -23.54 20.75
CA ARG A 171 1.41 -22.43 21.70
C ARG A 171 0.09 -21.86 22.24
N ASN A 172 -0.93 -22.69 22.45
CA ASN A 172 -2.14 -22.22 23.14
C ASN A 172 -2.00 -22.41 24.66
N PRO A 173 -1.69 -21.37 25.46
CA PRO A 173 -1.79 -21.47 26.90
C PRO A 173 -3.27 -21.70 27.26
N ASN A 174 -3.54 -22.76 28.03
CA ASN A 174 -4.86 -23.06 28.53
C ASN A 174 -5.49 -21.77 29.09
N ASN A 175 -6.68 -21.40 28.60
CA ASN A 175 -7.48 -20.20 28.91
C ASN A 175 -7.26 -18.89 28.09
N GLN A 176 -6.42 -18.87 27.06
CA GLN A 176 -6.36 -17.71 26.15
C GLN A 176 -7.60 -17.63 25.25
N LYS A 177 -8.32 -16.51 25.31
CA LYS A 177 -9.42 -16.22 24.37
C LYS A 177 -8.87 -15.67 23.07
N TYR A 178 -9.59 -15.88 21.98
CA TYR A 178 -9.23 -15.40 20.65
C TYR A 178 -10.36 -14.56 20.05
N ARG A 179 -9.98 -13.56 19.25
CA ARG A 179 -10.90 -12.88 18.32
C ARG A 179 -10.57 -13.35 16.91
N PHE A 180 -11.60 -13.54 16.09
CA PHE A 180 -11.45 -14.00 14.71
C PHE A 180 -11.80 -12.87 13.76
N LEU A 181 -10.82 -12.40 13.00
CA LEU A 181 -10.99 -11.34 12.02
C LEU A 181 -11.02 -11.96 10.61
N ILE A 182 -12.07 -11.70 9.86
CA ILE A 182 -12.14 -12.07 8.44
C ILE A 182 -11.64 -10.90 7.61
N ILE A 183 -10.67 -11.17 6.74
CA ILE A 183 -10.10 -10.22 5.80
C ILE A 183 -10.16 -10.78 4.38
N PRO A 184 -10.02 -9.94 3.33
CA PRO A 184 -9.84 -10.41 1.96
C PRO A 184 -8.65 -11.37 1.85
N ARG A 185 -8.66 -12.24 0.83
CA ARG A 185 -7.58 -13.22 0.64
C ARG A 185 -6.27 -12.56 0.18
N TYR A 186 -5.20 -12.86 0.89
CA TYR A 186 -3.82 -12.50 0.61
C TYR A 186 -2.89 -13.71 0.73
N ASN A 187 -1.76 -13.63 0.05
CA ASN A 187 -0.59 -14.46 0.29
C ASN A 187 0.25 -13.78 1.37
N LEU A 188 0.58 -14.50 2.44
CA LEU A 188 1.34 -13.96 3.58
C LEU A 188 2.82 -14.29 3.43
N LEU A 189 3.68 -13.30 3.59
CA LEU A 189 5.13 -13.45 3.52
C LEU A 189 5.82 -12.72 4.66
N THR A 190 6.92 -13.28 5.15
CA THR A 190 7.91 -12.50 5.91
C THR A 190 8.75 -11.66 4.95
N PHE A 191 9.41 -10.61 5.45
CA PHE A 191 10.38 -9.86 4.64
C PHE A 191 11.49 -10.75 4.08
N LYS A 192 11.94 -11.74 4.85
CA LYS A 192 12.95 -12.72 4.43
C LYS A 192 12.44 -13.60 3.29
N SER A 193 11.22 -14.14 3.41
CA SER A 193 10.59 -14.95 2.37
C SER A 193 10.32 -14.13 1.10
N PHE A 194 9.94 -12.86 1.25
CA PHE A 194 9.78 -11.94 0.13
C PHE A 194 11.11 -11.73 -0.61
N ALA A 195 12.19 -11.41 0.10
CA ALA A 195 13.51 -11.23 -0.50
C ALA A 195 14.01 -12.50 -1.22
N ALA A 196 13.77 -13.68 -0.65
CA ALA A 196 14.15 -14.96 -1.24
C ALA A 196 13.49 -15.20 -2.61
N ASN A 197 12.27 -14.72 -2.84
CA ASN A 197 11.58 -14.84 -4.13
C ASN A 197 12.27 -14.05 -5.26
N TYR A 198 13.13 -13.10 -4.92
CA TYR A 198 13.87 -12.24 -5.86
C TYR A 198 15.38 -12.50 -5.87
N GLN A 199 15.86 -13.53 -5.15
CA GLN A 199 17.29 -13.79 -4.96
C GLN A 199 18.05 -14.13 -6.26
N HIS A 200 17.35 -14.62 -7.28
CA HIS A 200 17.94 -15.06 -8.55
C HIS A 200 17.56 -14.16 -9.74
N ILE A 201 16.90 -13.04 -9.47
CA ILE A 201 16.44 -12.10 -10.49
C ILE A 201 17.32 -10.86 -10.38
N ASP A 202 17.80 -10.34 -11.51
CA ASP A 202 18.47 -9.04 -11.53
C ASP A 202 17.56 -7.97 -10.93
N ILE A 203 18.15 -6.98 -10.26
CA ILE A 203 17.38 -5.89 -9.62
C ILE A 203 16.59 -5.16 -10.71
N SER A 204 15.28 -5.43 -10.75
CA SER A 204 14.35 -4.82 -11.70
C SER A 204 13.72 -3.57 -11.11
N GLU A 205 13.32 -2.63 -11.96
CA GLU A 205 12.57 -1.44 -11.54
C GLU A 205 11.29 -1.81 -10.78
N GLU A 206 10.63 -2.91 -11.17
CA GLU A 206 9.44 -3.43 -10.46
C GLU A 206 9.78 -3.88 -9.03
N TYR A 207 10.92 -4.57 -8.85
CA TYR A 207 11.36 -4.98 -7.53
C TYR A 207 11.65 -3.76 -6.66
N GLU A 208 12.39 -2.80 -7.18
CA GLU A 208 12.69 -1.55 -6.48
C GLU A 208 11.43 -0.79 -6.09
N GLN A 209 10.45 -0.68 -6.98
CA GLN A 209 9.17 -0.04 -6.69
C GLN A 209 8.43 -0.74 -5.55
N LYS A 210 8.40 -2.08 -5.53
CA LYS A 210 7.81 -2.86 -4.42
C LYS A 210 8.56 -2.61 -3.12
N VAL A 211 9.90 -2.58 -3.14
CA VAL A 211 10.70 -2.32 -1.94
C VAL A 211 10.46 -0.90 -1.43
N CYS A 212 10.50 0.10 -2.30
CA CYS A 212 10.22 1.49 -1.97
C CYS A 212 8.84 1.64 -1.31
N PHE A 213 7.82 0.98 -1.88
CA PHE A 213 6.47 0.98 -1.34
C PHE A 213 6.34 0.27 0.02
N ILE A 214 7.00 -0.87 0.21
CA ILE A 214 7.04 -1.57 1.51
C ILE A 214 7.68 -0.68 2.57
N LEU A 215 8.84 -0.08 2.24
CA LEU A 215 9.57 0.79 3.16
C LEU A 215 8.77 2.05 3.49
N LEU A 216 8.05 2.63 2.52
CA LEU A 216 7.23 3.82 2.77
C LEU A 216 6.14 3.52 3.80
N GLN A 217 5.41 2.43 3.62
CA GLN A 217 4.44 1.97 4.61
C GLN A 217 5.08 1.72 5.97
N LEU A 218 6.22 1.03 5.99
CA LEU A 218 6.94 0.69 7.21
C LEU A 218 7.38 1.94 7.98
N VAL A 219 8.02 2.89 7.31
CA VAL A 219 8.48 4.13 7.94
C VAL A 219 7.29 4.93 8.48
N CYS A 220 6.19 5.00 7.74
CA CYS A 220 4.96 5.62 8.25
C CYS A 220 4.41 4.90 9.50
N ALA A 221 4.45 3.56 9.53
CA ALA A 221 4.07 2.79 10.71
C ALA A 221 5.01 3.02 11.89
N LEU A 222 6.34 3.04 11.68
CA LEU A 222 7.34 3.33 12.72
C LEU A 222 7.16 4.75 13.28
N LYS A 223 6.92 5.75 12.43
CA LYS A 223 6.57 7.11 12.87
C LYS A 223 5.33 7.11 13.74
N PHE A 224 4.31 6.36 13.36
CA PHE A 224 3.10 6.22 14.15
C PHE A 224 3.38 5.58 15.52
N LEU A 225 4.21 4.55 15.58
CA LEU A 225 4.67 3.96 16.85
C LEU A 225 5.41 5.00 17.72
N GLN A 226 6.33 5.77 17.11
CA GLN A 226 7.07 6.84 17.79
C GLN A 226 6.14 7.92 18.38
N LEU A 227 5.14 8.36 17.60
CA LEU A 227 4.13 9.33 18.06
C LEU A 227 3.28 8.80 19.22
N ASN A 228 3.14 7.48 19.34
CA ASN A 228 2.46 6.81 20.45
C ASN A 228 3.41 6.46 21.62
N GLY A 229 4.66 6.96 21.61
CA GLY A 229 5.63 6.77 22.68
C GLY A 229 6.35 5.42 22.66
N ILE A 230 6.27 4.66 21.56
CA ILE A 230 7.08 3.45 21.37
C ILE A 230 8.39 3.88 20.71
N GLU A 231 9.51 3.68 21.40
CA GLU A 231 10.84 4.06 20.90
C GLU A 231 11.69 2.85 20.46
N ALA A 232 11.34 1.65 20.93
CA ALA A 232 12.03 0.41 20.58
C ALA A 232 11.05 -0.76 20.50
N ILE A 233 11.36 -1.74 19.65
CA ILE A 233 10.58 -2.96 19.42
C ILE A 233 11.49 -4.18 19.35
N SER A 234 10.93 -5.38 19.17
CA SER A 234 11.72 -6.61 19.10
C SER A 234 12.66 -6.60 17.89
N ASN A 235 13.82 -7.20 18.04
CA ASN A 235 14.80 -7.35 16.96
C ASN A 235 14.53 -8.57 16.06
N ASP A 236 13.44 -9.33 16.24
CA ASP A 236 13.17 -10.56 15.49
C ASP A 236 12.33 -10.37 14.21
N LEU A 237 11.99 -9.13 13.88
CA LEU A 237 11.17 -8.76 12.70
C LEU A 237 9.76 -9.38 12.73
N SER A 238 9.22 -9.64 13.93
CA SER A 238 7.93 -10.33 14.13
C SER A 238 6.72 -9.40 14.18
N GLU A 239 6.95 -8.09 14.20
CA GLU A 239 5.92 -7.07 14.31
C GLU A 239 5.18 -6.86 12.99
N PHE A 240 5.83 -7.11 11.85
CA PHE A 240 5.25 -6.82 10.55
C PHE A 240 5.30 -8.02 9.63
N ILE A 241 4.22 -8.23 8.89
CA ILE A 241 4.15 -9.22 7.81
C ILE A 241 3.69 -8.56 6.51
N LEU A 242 4.01 -9.18 5.39
CA LEU A 242 3.59 -8.73 4.07
C LEU A 242 2.36 -9.49 3.60
N LEU A 243 1.37 -8.74 3.13
CA LEU A 243 0.15 -9.20 2.50
C LEU A 243 0.24 -8.90 1.01
N CYS A 244 0.54 -9.92 0.22
CA CYS A 244 0.57 -9.84 -1.23
C CYS A 244 -0.80 -10.24 -1.80
N ARG A 245 -1.31 -9.48 -2.77
CA ARG A 245 -2.62 -9.77 -3.37
C ARG A 245 -2.65 -11.20 -3.92
N TYR A 246 -3.72 -11.94 -3.59
CA TYR A 246 -3.94 -13.27 -4.15
C TYR A 246 -4.44 -13.15 -5.59
N THR A 247 -3.64 -13.59 -6.56
CA THR A 247 -4.07 -13.75 -7.95
C THR A 247 -4.18 -15.24 -8.27
N ARG A 248 -5.34 -15.65 -8.79
CA ARG A 248 -5.57 -17.03 -9.25
C ARG A 248 -4.93 -17.29 -10.63
N THR A 249 -4.46 -16.23 -11.29
CA THR A 249 -3.82 -16.23 -12.61
C THR A 249 -2.55 -15.39 -12.57
N ASN A 250 -1.44 -15.95 -13.06
CA ASN A 250 -0.11 -15.33 -13.08
C ASN A 250 0.05 -14.31 -14.21
N HIS A 251 -0.80 -13.29 -14.33
CA HIS A 251 -0.60 -12.25 -15.34
C HIS A 251 -1.03 -10.87 -14.85
N ASN A 252 -0.05 -10.03 -14.50
CA ASN A 252 0.24 -8.75 -15.16
C ASN A 252 1.25 -7.94 -14.33
N ILE A 253 2.44 -7.84 -14.92
CA ILE A 253 3.64 -7.13 -14.47
C ILE A 253 3.37 -5.61 -14.48
N GLY A 254 3.87 -4.88 -13.48
CA GLY A 254 3.83 -3.41 -13.42
C GLY A 254 2.51 -2.76 -12.97
N ASN A 255 1.49 -3.54 -12.60
CA ASN A 255 0.24 -2.97 -12.11
C ASN A 255 0.31 -2.69 -10.60
N VAL A 256 0.13 -1.40 -10.22
CA VAL A 256 0.03 -0.87 -8.83
C VAL A 256 -0.91 -1.72 -7.94
N ASN A 257 -1.89 -2.39 -8.55
CA ASN A 257 -2.83 -3.29 -7.88
C ASN A 257 -2.17 -4.51 -7.20
N HIS A 258 -0.91 -4.82 -7.50
CA HIS A 258 -0.16 -5.93 -6.90
C HIS A 258 0.88 -5.50 -5.86
N LEU A 259 0.97 -4.21 -5.54
CA LEU A 259 1.91 -3.75 -4.51
C LEU A 259 1.55 -4.34 -3.14
N PRO A 260 2.52 -4.87 -2.39
CA PRO A 260 2.28 -5.56 -1.13
C PRO A 260 1.93 -4.60 0.00
N ARG A 261 1.01 -5.02 0.87
CA ARG A 261 0.58 -4.28 2.06
C ARG A 261 1.31 -4.81 3.29
N ILE A 262 1.68 -3.94 4.25
CA ILE A 262 2.20 -4.40 5.55
C ILE A 262 1.06 -4.61 6.55
N LEU A 263 1.14 -5.61 7.41
CA LEU A 263 0.23 -5.79 8.56
C LEU A 263 1.03 -5.70 9.86
N LEU A 264 0.59 -4.86 10.78
CA LEU A 264 1.18 -4.75 12.12
C LEU A 264 0.53 -5.76 13.08
N LEU A 265 1.33 -6.69 13.60
CA LEU A 265 0.96 -7.63 14.63
C LEU A 265 1.14 -7.00 16.00
N GLN A 266 0.08 -6.38 16.51
CA GLN A 266 0.17 -5.63 17.77
C GLN A 266 0.53 -6.49 19.00
N GLU A 267 0.27 -7.81 18.96
CA GLU A 267 0.68 -8.71 20.03
C GLU A 267 2.21 -8.72 20.17
N SER A 268 2.93 -8.73 19.04
CA SER A 268 4.40 -8.75 19.00
C SER A 268 5.00 -7.58 19.78
N LEU A 269 4.42 -6.37 19.65
CA LEU A 269 4.84 -5.16 20.37
C LEU A 269 4.81 -5.32 21.91
N ARG A 270 3.90 -6.16 22.43
CA ARG A 270 3.67 -6.34 23.87
C ARG A 270 4.47 -7.51 24.46
N THR A 271 4.96 -8.41 23.61
CA THR A 271 5.79 -9.57 24.01
C THR A 271 7.29 -9.25 24.09
N THR A 272 7.67 -7.99 23.94
CA THR A 272 9.06 -7.49 23.93
C THR A 272 9.83 -7.77 25.23
N ASN A 273 9.15 -8.03 26.35
CA ASN A 273 9.75 -8.27 27.66
C ASN A 273 10.74 -9.47 27.73
N ARG A 274 10.83 -10.32 26.70
CA ARG A 274 11.78 -11.45 26.64
C ARG A 274 12.73 -11.42 25.44
N LYS A 275 12.67 -10.39 24.60
CA LYS A 275 13.41 -10.32 23.34
C LYS A 275 14.43 -9.18 23.38
N THR A 276 15.50 -9.29 22.60
CA THR A 276 16.40 -8.17 22.38
C THR A 276 15.62 -7.06 21.69
N ILE A 277 15.66 -5.85 22.27
CA ILE A 277 15.00 -4.67 21.71
C ILE A 277 15.96 -3.90 20.82
N ILE A 278 15.41 -3.19 19.85
CA ILE A 278 16.13 -2.38 18.86
C ILE A 278 15.36 -1.08 18.63
N GLY A 279 16.06 0.04 18.44
CA GLY A 279 15.45 1.33 18.15
C GLY A 279 14.69 1.32 16.81
N LEU A 280 13.71 2.20 16.64
CA LEU A 280 12.87 2.21 15.44
C LEU A 280 13.66 2.45 14.14
N CYS A 281 14.67 3.34 14.14
CA CYS A 281 15.51 3.61 12.97
C CYS A 281 16.32 2.36 12.57
N ASP A 282 16.98 1.74 13.56
CA ASP A 282 17.75 0.50 13.38
C ASP A 282 16.86 -0.66 12.94
N TYR A 283 15.63 -0.75 13.45
CA TYR A 283 14.64 -1.73 12.99
C TYR A 283 14.30 -1.52 11.51
N GLY A 284 14.10 -0.26 11.09
CA GLY A 284 13.91 0.11 9.69
C GLY A 284 15.10 -0.29 8.81
N LEU A 285 16.33 -0.03 9.26
CA LEU A 285 17.56 -0.45 8.58
C LEU A 285 17.69 -1.97 8.48
N LYS A 286 17.31 -2.70 9.53
CA LYS A 286 17.34 -4.16 9.52
C LYS A 286 16.36 -4.73 8.50
N ILE A 287 15.15 -4.20 8.42
CA ILE A 287 14.18 -4.60 7.39
C ILE A 287 14.70 -4.23 6.00
N LEU A 288 15.21 -3.01 5.82
CA LEU A 288 15.81 -2.58 4.55
C LEU A 288 16.90 -3.56 4.09
N SER A 289 17.85 -3.88 4.96
CA SER A 289 18.92 -4.83 4.68
C SER A 289 18.39 -6.23 4.35
N THR A 290 17.37 -6.68 5.08
CA THR A 290 16.71 -7.98 4.88
C THR A 290 16.00 -8.06 3.53
N ILE A 291 15.21 -7.04 3.18
CA ILE A 291 14.46 -7.00 1.92
C ILE A 291 15.43 -6.87 0.75
N LEU A 292 16.35 -5.92 0.78
CA LEU A 292 17.32 -5.72 -0.30
C LEU A 292 18.33 -6.86 -0.43
N ASN A 293 18.36 -7.79 0.53
CA ASN A 293 19.32 -8.89 0.61
C ASN A 293 20.76 -8.36 0.46
N LEU A 294 21.10 -7.33 1.24
CA LEU A 294 22.36 -6.58 1.08
C LEU A 294 23.64 -7.42 1.25
N ASN A 295 23.51 -8.63 1.81
CA ASN A 295 24.62 -9.60 1.83
C ASN A 295 25.03 -10.05 0.42
N ASN A 296 24.11 -9.99 -0.54
CA ASN A 296 24.31 -10.39 -1.94
C ASN A 296 24.31 -9.19 -2.90
N HIS A 297 23.68 -8.08 -2.53
CA HIS A 297 23.59 -6.88 -3.37
C HIS A 297 24.17 -5.65 -2.68
N SER A 298 24.90 -4.83 -3.42
CA SER A 298 25.32 -3.53 -2.90
C SER A 298 24.16 -2.55 -2.92
N LEU A 299 24.05 -1.71 -1.89
CA LEU A 299 23.10 -0.61 -1.84
C LEU A 299 23.29 0.34 -3.05
N THR A 300 24.47 0.37 -3.65
CA THR A 300 24.78 1.13 -4.88
C THR A 300 23.90 0.77 -6.07
N ASN A 301 23.33 -0.43 -6.08
CA ASN A 301 22.53 -0.93 -7.20
C ASN A 301 21.08 -0.47 -7.16
N PHE A 302 20.65 0.19 -6.08
CA PHE A 302 19.29 0.66 -5.90
C PHE A 302 19.15 2.16 -6.19
N THR A 303 17.92 2.60 -6.41
CA THR A 303 17.53 4.00 -6.60
C THR A 303 18.05 4.92 -5.50
N SER A 304 18.31 6.18 -5.88
CA SER A 304 18.79 7.22 -4.97
C SER A 304 17.88 7.44 -3.77
N SER A 305 16.57 7.29 -3.94
CA SER A 305 15.59 7.42 -2.86
C SER A 305 15.75 6.35 -1.78
N ILE A 306 16.01 5.10 -2.17
CA ILE A 306 16.27 4.00 -1.22
C ILE A 306 17.59 4.24 -0.47
N LYS A 307 18.63 4.72 -1.17
CA LYS A 307 19.92 5.10 -0.56
C LYS A 307 19.76 6.24 0.45
N GLU A 308 19.03 7.29 0.09
CA GLU A 308 18.83 8.44 0.97
C GLU A 308 17.95 8.08 2.17
N CYS A 309 16.98 7.17 2.00
CA CYS A 309 16.25 6.56 3.11
C CYS A 309 17.19 5.83 4.08
N ALA A 310 18.09 4.98 3.58
CA ALA A 310 19.08 4.28 4.41
C ALA A 310 19.93 5.26 5.21
N LYS A 311 20.45 6.29 4.54
CA LYS A 311 21.26 7.35 5.16
C LYS A 311 20.48 8.13 6.21
N ALA A 312 19.22 8.47 5.97
CA ALA A 312 18.37 9.15 6.94
C ALA A 312 18.15 8.31 8.20
N LEU A 313 17.88 7.01 8.04
CA LEU A 313 17.71 6.08 9.17
C LEU A 313 19.02 5.90 9.97
N GLN A 314 20.18 5.85 9.31
CA GLN A 314 21.49 5.74 9.97
C GLN A 314 21.85 6.91 10.87
N GLN A 315 21.25 8.08 10.67
CA GLN A 315 21.52 9.24 11.53
C GLN A 315 20.95 9.07 12.95
N ASP A 316 19.93 8.22 13.11
CA ASP A 316 19.22 7.95 14.37
C ASP A 316 18.84 9.23 15.16
N LYS A 317 18.32 10.23 14.46
CA LYS A 317 17.82 11.48 15.02
C LYS A 317 16.30 11.45 15.13
N SER A 318 15.73 12.37 15.93
CA SER A 318 14.27 12.56 15.99
C SER A 318 13.63 12.86 14.62
N SER A 319 14.38 13.45 13.68
CA SER A 319 13.94 13.71 12.30
C SER A 319 14.15 12.55 11.34
N SER A 320 14.92 11.51 11.70
CA SER A 320 15.36 10.45 10.79
C SER A 320 14.22 9.73 10.08
N LEU A 321 13.18 9.32 10.82
CA LEU A 321 12.02 8.68 10.20
C LEU A 321 11.23 9.64 9.29
N THR A 322 11.24 10.95 9.57
CA THR A 322 10.62 11.95 8.69
C THR A 322 11.42 12.14 7.40
N GLU A 323 12.74 12.24 7.51
CA GLU A 323 13.62 12.37 6.34
C GLU A 323 13.58 11.11 5.47
N ALA A 324 13.57 9.91 6.08
CA ALA A 324 13.39 8.64 5.39
C ALA A 324 12.04 8.57 4.66
N LYS A 325 10.94 8.99 5.31
CA LYS A 325 9.61 9.07 4.67
C LYS A 325 9.66 9.99 3.44
N ASN A 326 10.21 11.19 3.58
CA ASN A 326 10.26 12.17 2.49
C ASN A 326 11.09 11.65 1.30
N ALA A 327 12.20 10.94 1.55
CA ALA A 327 13.00 10.32 0.50
C ALA A 327 12.22 9.24 -0.27
N LEU A 328 11.47 8.39 0.45
CA LEU A 328 10.65 7.34 -0.14
C LEU A 328 9.44 7.90 -0.89
N GLU A 329 8.76 8.93 -0.36
CA GLU A 329 7.67 9.63 -1.06
C GLU A 329 8.16 10.30 -2.34
N PHE A 330 9.34 10.94 -2.29
CA PHE A 330 9.98 11.46 -3.49
C PHE A 330 10.22 10.35 -4.53
N GLY A 331 10.78 9.21 -4.09
CA GLY A 331 11.01 8.06 -4.97
C GLY A 331 9.75 7.45 -5.57
N MET A 332 8.63 7.46 -4.84
CA MET A 332 7.36 6.88 -5.29
C MET A 332 6.55 7.83 -6.17
N PHE A 333 6.56 9.14 -5.90
CA PHE A 333 5.58 10.07 -6.46
C PHE A 333 6.17 11.24 -7.27
N ALA A 334 7.47 11.56 -7.11
CA ALA A 334 8.06 12.77 -7.69
C ALA A 334 9.33 12.53 -8.53
N SER A 335 10.02 11.40 -8.35
CA SER A 335 11.33 11.12 -8.97
C SER A 335 11.32 11.21 -10.49
N HIS A 336 10.24 10.78 -11.14
CA HIS A 336 10.11 10.79 -12.59
C HIS A 336 10.09 12.21 -13.18
N ASP A 337 9.58 13.18 -12.41
CA ASP A 337 9.48 14.58 -12.83
C ASP A 337 10.64 15.43 -12.27
N ALA A 338 11.59 14.82 -11.57
CA ALA A 338 12.66 15.53 -10.85
C ALA A 338 13.55 16.42 -11.75
N SER A 339 13.68 16.09 -13.04
CA SER A 339 14.43 16.89 -14.01
C SER A 339 13.78 18.24 -14.32
N SER A 340 12.49 18.40 -14.03
CA SER A 340 11.75 19.65 -14.21
C SER A 340 11.89 20.64 -13.05
N PHE A 341 12.49 20.20 -11.93
CA PHE A 341 12.58 21.00 -10.71
C PHE A 341 13.84 21.88 -10.73
N SER A 342 13.73 23.11 -11.25
CA SER A 342 14.86 24.05 -11.26
C SER A 342 14.88 24.95 -10.04
N ASN A 343 13.71 25.34 -9.54
CA ASN A 343 13.56 26.24 -8.40
C ASN A 343 12.28 25.94 -7.58
N GLU A 344 12.07 26.67 -6.49
CA GLU A 344 10.92 26.48 -5.60
C GLU A 344 9.57 26.77 -6.28
N GLU A 345 9.54 27.73 -7.22
CA GLU A 345 8.33 28.10 -7.97
C GLU A 345 7.92 26.98 -8.95
N ASP A 346 8.88 26.37 -9.66
CA ASP A 346 8.64 25.24 -10.55
C ASP A 346 8.05 24.05 -9.77
N ILE A 347 8.61 23.77 -8.59
CA ILE A 347 8.12 22.71 -7.72
C ILE A 347 6.71 23.04 -7.21
N GLN A 348 6.44 24.30 -6.84
CA GLN A 348 5.10 24.71 -6.43
C GLN A 348 4.08 24.53 -7.55
N ALA A 349 4.42 24.93 -8.78
CA ALA A 349 3.58 24.74 -9.95
C ALA A 349 3.32 23.25 -10.23
N TRP A 350 4.34 22.41 -10.09
CA TRP A 350 4.21 20.96 -10.21
C TRP A 350 3.27 20.38 -9.14
N ILE A 351 3.43 20.77 -7.87
CA ILE A 351 2.55 20.32 -6.77
C ILE A 351 1.09 20.69 -7.08
N ASP A 352 0.85 21.93 -7.50
CA ASP A 352 -0.51 22.41 -7.81
C ASP A 352 -1.12 21.65 -8.99
N SER A 353 -0.33 21.36 -10.02
CA SER A 353 -0.74 20.51 -11.14
C SER A 353 -1.10 19.10 -10.68
N LYS A 354 -0.24 18.46 -9.88
CA LYS A 354 -0.51 17.09 -9.39
C LYS A 354 -1.71 17.01 -8.47
N ARG A 355 -1.96 18.04 -7.65
CA ARG A 355 -3.19 18.15 -6.84
C ARG A 355 -4.43 18.24 -7.74
N ALA A 356 -4.40 19.07 -8.77
CA ALA A 356 -5.50 19.19 -9.74
C ALA A 356 -5.76 17.88 -10.49
N ASP A 357 -4.70 17.23 -10.98
CA ASP A 357 -4.77 15.94 -11.67
C ASP A 357 -5.38 14.86 -10.77
N TYR A 358 -4.97 14.82 -9.49
CA TYR A 358 -5.46 13.83 -8.55
C TYR A 358 -6.93 14.06 -8.16
N VAL A 359 -7.38 15.32 -8.05
CA VAL A 359 -8.82 15.64 -7.88
C VAL A 359 -9.64 15.11 -9.06
N ASN A 360 -9.19 15.37 -10.28
CA ASN A 360 -9.86 14.88 -11.49
C ASN A 360 -9.88 13.35 -11.56
N TYR A 361 -8.79 12.72 -11.16
CA TYR A 361 -8.68 11.27 -11.07
C TYR A 361 -9.68 10.68 -10.05
N LEU A 362 -9.71 11.20 -8.82
CA LEU A 362 -10.66 10.74 -7.80
C LEU A 362 -12.12 10.90 -8.27
N PHE A 363 -12.46 12.01 -8.93
CA PHE A 363 -13.79 12.22 -9.49
C PHE A 363 -14.14 11.16 -10.54
N ARG A 364 -13.20 10.80 -11.43
CA ARG A 364 -13.39 9.75 -12.44
C ARG A 364 -13.58 8.38 -11.83
N GLU A 365 -12.84 8.03 -10.78
CA GLU A 365 -12.99 6.73 -10.12
C GLU A 365 -14.33 6.62 -9.39
N VAL A 366 -14.75 7.69 -8.70
CA VAL A 366 -16.06 7.75 -8.02
C VAL A 366 -17.23 7.68 -9.02
N THR A 367 -17.14 8.40 -10.14
CA THR A 367 -18.21 8.44 -11.15
C THR A 367 -18.21 7.24 -12.10
N GLY A 368 -17.02 6.69 -12.39
CA GLY A 368 -16.82 5.58 -13.30
C GLY A 368 -17.09 4.20 -12.68
N GLY A 369 -17.18 4.09 -11.35
CA GLY A 369 -17.51 2.84 -10.65
C GLY A 369 -16.45 1.74 -10.75
N SER A 370 -15.29 2.02 -11.34
CA SER A 370 -14.12 1.14 -11.33
C SER A 370 -13.42 1.30 -9.99
N CYS A 371 -13.36 0.24 -9.17
CA CYS A 371 -12.59 0.25 -7.93
C CYS A 371 -11.55 -0.87 -7.96
N LEU A 372 -10.64 -0.82 -8.94
CA LEU A 372 -9.47 -1.70 -8.97
C LEU A 372 -8.29 -1.16 -8.16
N LEU A 373 -8.45 -0.02 -7.48
CA LEU A 373 -7.36 0.73 -6.87
C LEU A 373 -6.71 0.00 -5.69
N ASN A 374 -5.43 0.29 -5.49
CA ASN A 374 -4.72 -0.09 -4.29
C ASN A 374 -4.97 0.96 -3.19
N GLU A 375 -5.86 0.64 -2.24
CA GLU A 375 -6.23 1.53 -1.13
C GLU A 375 -5.02 2.19 -0.46
N VAL A 376 -3.97 1.41 -0.17
CA VAL A 376 -2.80 1.89 0.58
C VAL A 376 -2.02 2.88 -0.24
N TYR A 377 -1.82 2.58 -1.53
CA TYR A 377 -1.14 3.48 -2.46
C TYR A 377 -1.88 4.81 -2.58
N GLU A 378 -3.20 4.77 -2.81
CA GLU A 378 -4.00 5.99 -2.96
C GLU A 378 -3.99 6.84 -1.68
N ARG A 379 -4.11 6.20 -0.50
CA ARG A 379 -4.04 6.91 0.77
C ARG A 379 -2.66 7.55 1.00
N LEU A 380 -1.57 6.86 0.69
CA LEU A 380 -0.22 7.41 0.80
C LEU A 380 0.03 8.55 -0.21
N HIS A 381 -0.44 8.40 -1.44
CA HIS A 381 -0.32 9.43 -2.48
C HIS A 381 -1.09 10.69 -2.09
N LEU A 382 -2.32 10.53 -1.58
CA LEU A 382 -3.10 11.65 -1.06
C LEU A 382 -2.43 12.34 0.13
N GLN A 383 -1.91 11.58 1.09
CA GLN A 383 -1.16 12.13 2.22
C GLN A 383 0.08 12.91 1.75
N PHE A 384 0.80 12.39 0.76
CA PHE A 384 1.91 13.09 0.13
C PHE A 384 1.44 14.42 -0.47
N LEU A 385 0.42 14.43 -1.33
CA LEU A 385 -0.08 15.66 -1.97
C LEU A 385 -0.59 16.70 -0.96
N LEU A 386 -1.18 16.26 0.15
CA LEU A 386 -1.64 17.15 1.22
C LEU A 386 -0.49 17.75 2.04
N SER A 387 0.60 17.02 2.23
CA SER A 387 1.69 17.42 3.14
C SER A 387 2.94 17.95 2.44
N VAL A 388 3.11 17.68 1.15
CA VAL A 388 4.31 18.06 0.41
C VAL A 388 4.41 19.58 0.26
N THR A 389 5.62 20.08 0.47
CA THR A 389 5.98 21.48 0.25
C THR A 389 7.17 21.56 -0.73
N PRO A 390 7.31 22.67 -1.47
CA PRO A 390 8.46 22.86 -2.35
C PRO A 390 9.81 22.68 -1.67
N GLN A 391 9.96 23.22 -0.45
CA GLN A 391 11.18 23.10 0.36
C GLN A 391 11.51 21.65 0.70
N THR A 392 10.50 20.83 0.97
CA THR A 392 10.69 19.41 1.29
C THR A 392 11.25 18.66 0.08
N LEU A 393 10.67 18.85 -1.10
CA LEU A 393 11.15 18.22 -2.33
C LEU A 393 12.53 18.72 -2.73
N LEU A 394 12.77 20.04 -2.64
CA LEU A 394 14.05 20.64 -2.96
C LEU A 394 15.16 20.11 -2.04
N LYS A 395 14.90 19.99 -0.73
CA LYS A 395 15.86 19.41 0.24
C LYS A 395 16.19 17.95 -0.11
N VAL A 396 15.19 17.14 -0.44
CA VAL A 396 15.42 15.73 -0.83
C VAL A 396 16.22 15.64 -2.12
N LEU A 397 15.90 16.47 -3.13
CA LEU A 397 16.62 16.53 -4.39
C LEU A 397 18.10 16.91 -4.20
N GLN A 398 18.36 17.94 -3.39
CA GLN A 398 19.72 18.38 -3.04
C GLN A 398 20.49 17.28 -2.33
N ASN A 399 19.86 16.57 -1.39
CA ASN A 399 20.47 15.45 -0.68
C ASN A 399 20.85 14.32 -1.64
N ILE A 400 19.94 13.95 -2.56
CA ILE A 400 20.16 12.91 -3.57
C ILE A 400 21.31 13.30 -4.51
N GLN A 401 21.35 14.53 -5.00
CA GLN A 401 22.42 15.03 -5.87
C GLN A 401 23.77 15.05 -5.15
N SER A 402 23.79 15.48 -3.89
CA SER A 402 25.00 15.48 -3.05
C SER A 402 25.53 14.07 -2.82
N SER A 403 24.64 13.10 -2.59
CA SER A 403 24.98 11.69 -2.39
C SER A 403 25.50 11.02 -3.69
N GLN A 404 25.10 11.48 -4.88
CA GLN A 404 25.68 11.02 -6.15
C GLN A 404 27.15 11.45 -6.34
N ILE A 405 27.53 12.60 -5.79
CA ILE A 405 28.90 13.12 -5.84
C ILE A 405 29.83 12.36 -4.87
N LEU A 406 29.29 11.84 -3.76
CA LEU A 406 30.04 11.15 -2.69
C LEU A 406 30.23 9.64 -2.88
N ASN A 407 29.56 8.99 -3.85
CA ASN A 407 29.64 7.54 -4.08
C ASN A 407 30.98 7.04 -4.68
N LYS A 408 32.07 7.81 -4.59
CA LYS A 408 33.44 7.31 -4.85
C LYS A 408 34.14 6.72 -3.64
N THR A 409 33.53 6.75 -2.46
CA THR A 409 34.11 6.17 -1.24
C THR A 409 33.15 5.18 -0.59
N SER A 410 33.67 3.98 -0.36
CA SER A 410 33.01 2.78 0.14
C SER A 410 32.12 2.97 1.37
N PHE A 411 30.95 2.33 1.36
CA PHE A 411 30.20 2.00 2.57
C PHE A 411 30.83 0.77 3.24
N TYR A 412 30.94 0.84 4.58
CA TYR A 412 31.51 -0.09 5.56
C TYR A 412 33.00 0.07 5.91
N ALA A 413 33.21 0.52 7.15
CA ALA A 413 34.03 -0.20 8.12
C ALA A 413 33.09 -1.00 9.03
#